data_AF-A0A6G3CRQ5-F1
#
_entry.id   AF-A0A6G3CRQ5-F1
#
_cell.length_a   1.000
_cell.length_b   1.000
_cell.length_c   1.000
_cell.angle_alpha   90.00
_cell.angle_beta   90.00
_cell.angle_gamma   90.00
#
_symmetry.space_group_name_H-M   'P 1'
#
loop_
_entity.id
_entity.type
_entity.pdbx_description
1 polymer ?
#
loop_
_entity_poly.entity_id
_entity_poly.type
_entity_poly.pdbx_seq_one_letter_code
_entity_poly.pdbx_strand_id
1 'polypeptide(L)' 'MPSKKALNPPEGECRQCWLHAYDSREQHKHLKPRQDCPACVSHMGGRHPEHMIVKG' A
#
# COMPACT_ATOMS: atom_id res chain seq x y z
N MET A 1 8.36 11.30 -4.88
CA MET A 1 6.99 11.74 -4.54
C MET A 1 6.03 10.75 -5.18
N PRO A 2 5.01 10.28 -4.45
CA PRO A 2 4.06 9.33 -4.99
C PRO A 2 3.34 9.89 -6.22
N SER A 3 3.15 9.05 -7.22
CA SER A 3 2.43 9.43 -8.44
C SER A 3 0.96 9.75 -8.13
N LYS A 4 0.30 10.56 -8.98
CA LYS A 4 -1.15 10.80 -8.86
C LYS A 4 -1.93 9.49 -8.83
N LYS A 5 -1.51 8.48 -9.58
CA LYS A 5 -2.12 7.15 -9.57
C LYS A 5 -2.01 6.48 -8.19
N ALA A 6 -0.83 6.54 -7.57
CA ALA A 6 -0.60 5.93 -6.26
C ALA A 6 -1.43 6.58 -5.14
N LEU A 7 -1.79 7.86 -5.29
CA LEU A 7 -2.61 8.61 -4.32
C LEU A 7 -4.12 8.50 -4.56
N ASN A 8 -4.57 7.96 -5.69
CA ASN A 8 -5.98 7.83 -6.04
C ASN A 8 -6.32 6.36 -6.33
N PRO A 9 -6.49 5.54 -5.27
CA PRO A 9 -7.02 4.19 -5.41
C PRO A 9 -8.48 4.24 -5.88
N PRO A 10 -8.93 3.28 -6.71
CA PRO A 10 -10.33 3.13 -7.03
C PRO A 10 -11.13 2.61 -5.83
N GLU A 11 -12.46 2.72 -5.91
CA GLU A 11 -13.38 2.18 -4.92
C GLU A 11 -13.17 0.67 -4.73
N GLY A 12 -13.26 0.21 -3.47
CA GLY A 12 -12.99 -1.19 -3.10
C GLY A 12 -11.51 -1.52 -2.86
N GLU A 13 -10.57 -0.67 -3.31
CA GLU A 13 -9.15 -0.89 -3.07
C GLU A 13 -8.67 -0.31 -1.73
N CYS A 14 -7.70 -0.99 -1.11
CA CYS A 14 -7.02 -0.49 0.08
C CYS A 14 -6.01 0.59 -0.31
N ARG A 15 -6.13 1.76 0.32
CA ARG A 15 -5.22 2.90 0.10
C ARG A 15 -3.74 2.53 0.25
N GLN A 16 -3.39 1.77 1.27
CA GLN A 16 -1.99 1.40 1.54
C GLN A 16 -1.48 0.36 0.53
N CYS A 17 -2.27 -0.69 0.23
CA CYS A 17 -1.88 -1.70 -0.74
C CYS A 17 -1.67 -1.08 -2.13
N TRP A 18 -2.56 -0.17 -2.51
CA TRP A 18 -2.47 0.56 -3.77
C TRP A 18 -1.23 1.46 -3.83
N LEU A 19 -0.96 2.22 -2.76
CA LEU A 19 0.25 3.04 -2.66
C LEU A 19 1.51 2.17 -2.80
N HIS A 20 1.57 1.03 -2.13
CA HIS A 20 2.70 0.10 -2.24
C HIS A 20 2.85 -0.50 -3.64
N ALA A 21 1.75 -0.77 -4.35
CA ALA A 21 1.79 -1.27 -5.73
C ALA A 21 2.36 -0.23 -6.72
N TYR A 22 2.01 1.06 -6.55
CA TYR A 22 2.34 2.12 -7.51
C TYR A 22 3.47 3.07 -7.09
N ASP A 23 3.93 2.98 -5.85
CA ASP A 23 5.04 3.77 -5.31
C ASP A 23 6.05 2.90 -4.53
N SER A 24 6.08 1.58 -4.80
CA SER A 24 6.87 0.58 -4.07
C SER A 24 8.30 1.00 -3.74
N ARG A 25 8.98 1.67 -4.68
CA ARG A 25 10.36 2.14 -4.52
C ARG A 25 10.49 3.11 -3.34
N GLU A 26 9.63 4.11 -3.25
CA GLU A 26 9.67 5.08 -2.15
C GLU A 26 9.21 4.45 -0.83
N GLN A 27 8.25 3.54 -0.89
CA GLN A 27 7.70 2.86 0.28
C GLN A 27 8.68 1.86 0.89
N HIS A 28 9.58 1.28 0.08
CA HIS A 28 10.60 0.34 0.53
C HIS A 28 12.00 0.94 0.69
N LYS A 29 12.19 2.25 0.47
CA LYS A 29 13.53 2.88 0.51
C LYS A 29 14.25 2.75 1.85
N HIS A 30 13.50 2.54 2.93
CA HIS A 30 14.02 2.40 4.29
C HIS A 30 14.23 0.94 4.70
N LEU A 31 13.85 -0.02 3.86
CA LEU A 31 14.00 -1.45 4.13
C LEU A 31 15.38 -1.93 3.70
N LYS A 32 15.91 -2.90 4.44
CA LYS A 32 17.13 -3.62 4.06
C LYS A 32 16.85 -4.60 2.92
N PRO A 33 17.86 -5.01 2.15
CA PRO A 33 17.72 -6.08 1.17
C PRO A 33 17.11 -7.33 1.82
N ARG A 34 16.07 -7.90 1.19
CA ARG A 34 15.33 -9.09 1.66
C ARG A 34 14.60 -8.91 3.01
N GLN A 35 14.42 -7.68 3.49
CA GLN A 35 13.58 -7.43 4.64
C GLN A 35 12.11 -7.37 4.21
N ASP A 36 11.26 -8.13 4.90
CA ASP A 36 9.81 -8.02 4.73
C ASP A 36 9.30 -6.66 5.19
N CYS A 37 8.44 -6.05 4.37
CA CYS A 37 7.77 -4.80 4.73
C CYS A 37 6.68 -5.09 5.77
N PRO A 38 6.79 -4.57 7.01
CA PRO A 38 5.81 -4.88 8.06
C PRO A 38 4.40 -4.39 7.71
N ALA A 39 4.29 -3.27 6.99
CA ALA A 39 3.01 -2.74 6.53
C ALA A 39 2.35 -3.63 5.45
N CYS A 40 3.13 -4.12 4.49
CA CYS A 40 2.62 -5.12 3.53
C CYS A 40 2.15 -6.39 4.25
N VAL A 41 2.97 -6.94 5.14
CA VAL A 41 2.71 -8.23 5.79
C VAL A 41 1.48 -8.15 6.69
N SER A 42 1.27 -7.03 7.39
CA SER A 42 0.07 -6.85 8.22
C SER A 42 -1.22 -6.77 7.39
N HIS A 43 -1.14 -6.37 6.11
CA HIS A 43 -2.28 -6.29 5.20
C HIS A 43 -2.43 -7.52 4.29
N MET A 44 -1.43 -8.39 4.23
CA MET A 44 -1.38 -9.54 3.33
C MET A 44 -2.50 -10.55 3.63
N GLY A 45 -3.17 -11.02 2.58
CA GLY A 45 -4.29 -11.95 2.68
C GLY A 45 -5.63 -11.29 3.05
N GLY A 46 -5.81 -10.00 2.73
CA GLY A 46 -7.07 -9.27 2.98
C GLY A 46 -7.22 -8.77 4.41
N ARG A 47 -6.13 -8.72 5.19
CA ARG A 47 -6.13 -8.28 6.59
C ARG A 47 -6.10 -6.76 6.76
N HIS A 48 -6.26 -6.00 5.68
CA HIS A 48 -6.30 -4.55 5.74
C HIS A 48 -7.55 -4.06 6.50
N PRO A 49 -7.45 -3.00 7.30
CA PRO A 49 -8.59 -2.47 8.03
C PRO A 49 -9.60 -1.79 7.08
N GLU A 50 -10.90 -1.93 7.35
CA GLU A 50 -11.97 -1.42 6.49
C GLU A 50 -11.91 0.09 6.27
N HIS A 51 -11.44 0.87 7.24
CA HIS A 51 -11.31 2.33 7.10
C HIS A 51 -10.25 2.76 6.07
N MET A 52 -9.38 1.83 5.64
CA MET A 52 -8.41 2.07 4.58
C MET A 52 -8.92 1.67 3.20
N ILE A 53 -10.08 1.03 3.10
CA ILE A 53 -10.74 0.76 1.82
C ILE A 53 -11.42 2.04 1.35
N VAL A 54 -11.20 2.40 0.07
CA VAL A 54 -11.91 3.51 -0.55
C VAL A 54 -13.38 3.09 -0.69
N LYS A 55 -14.27 3.84 -0.04
CA LYS A 55 -15.71 3.69 -0.19
C LYS A 55 -16.19 4.58 -1.34
N GLY A 56 -17.09 4.04 -2.14
CA GLY A 56 -17.88 4.77 -3.15
C GLY A 56 -18.96 5.64 -2.54
#